data_AF-A0AAW8P280-F1
#
_entry.id   AF-A0AAW8P280-F1
#
_cell.length_a   1.000
_cell.length_b   1.000
_cell.length_c   1.000
_cell.angle_alpha   90.00
_cell.angle_beta   90.00
_cell.angle_gamma   90.00
#
_symmetry.space_group_name_H-M   'P 1'
#
loop_
_entity.id
_entity.type
_entity.pdbx_description
1 polymer ?
#
loop_
_entity_poly.entity_id
_entity_poly.type
_entity_poly.pdbx_seq_one_letter_code
_entity_poly.pdbx_strand_id
1 'polypeptide(L)' 'MVAPLDTRLAHHAAEISAALNLTTADAIISATAEHHDADILTCDADFKDFERVVHIDKKD' A
#
# COMPACT_ATOMS: atom_id res chain seq x y z
N MET A 1 14.26 -3.53 5.69
CA MET A 1 14.35 -2.07 5.89
C MET A 1 13.01 -1.60 6.44
N VAL A 2 12.99 -0.61 7.34
CA VAL A 2 11.74 0.01 7.81
C VAL A 2 11.66 1.39 7.17
N ALA A 3 10.62 1.64 6.38
CA ALA A 3 10.38 2.94 5.78
C ALA A 3 9.72 3.89 6.81
N PRO A 4 10.25 5.10 7.05
CA PRO A 4 9.62 6.06 7.94
C PRO A 4 8.40 6.69 7.26
N LEU A 5 7.29 6.82 8.00
CA LEU A 5 6.13 7.60 7.58
C LEU A 5 6.38 9.08 7.86
N ASP A 6 7.17 9.73 7.00
CA ASP A 6 7.39 11.17 7.10
C ASP A 6 6.21 11.99 6.54
N THR A 7 6.27 13.31 6.68
CA THR A 7 5.18 14.20 6.24
C THR A 7 4.91 14.12 4.74
N ARG A 8 5.93 13.90 3.90
CA ARG A 8 5.74 13.81 2.44
C ARG A 8 5.01 12.53 2.08
N LEU A 9 5.44 11.41 2.67
CA LEU A 9 4.81 10.11 2.43
C LEU A 9 3.38 10.09 2.98
N ALA A 10 3.15 10.67 4.17
CA ALA A 10 1.80 10.78 4.76
C ALA A 10 0.86 11.66 3.93
N HIS A 11 1.35 12.78 3.39
CA HIS A 11 0.56 13.63 2.50
C HIS A 11 0.18 12.88 1.22
N HIS A 12 1.14 12.19 0.60
CA HIS A 12 0.89 11.42 -0.61
C HIS A 12 -0.10 10.27 -0.37
N ALA A 13 0.03 9.55 0.74
CA ALA A 13 -0.95 8.54 1.15
C ALA A 13 -2.36 9.14 1.32
N ALA A 14 -2.48 10.36 1.85
CA ALA A 14 -3.78 11.03 1.96
C ALA A 14 -4.38 11.35 0.58
N GLU A 15 -3.57 11.75 -0.40
CA GLU A 15 -4.01 11.96 -1.79
C GLU A 15 -4.49 10.65 -2.43
N ILE A 16 -3.74 9.55 -2.26
CA ILE A 16 -4.13 8.23 -2.75
C ILE A 16 -5.44 7.77 -2.11
N SER A 17 -5.56 7.90 -0.78
CA SER A 17 -6.78 7.54 -0.04
C SER A 17 -8.00 8.27 -0.58
N ALA A 18 -7.88 9.58 -0.85
CA ALA A 18 -8.97 10.37 -1.41
C ALA A 18 -9.28 10.01 -2.87
N ALA A 19 -8.26 9.76 -3.70
CA ALA A 19 -8.43 9.47 -5.12
C ALA A 19 -9.03 8.07 -5.38
N LEU A 20 -8.62 7.08 -4.59
CA LEU A 20 -8.98 5.67 -4.78
C LEU A 20 -9.98 5.15 -3.71
N ASN A 21 -10.45 6.02 -2.82
CA ASN A 21 -11.34 5.68 -1.69
C ASN A 21 -10.80 4.52 -0.82
N LEU A 22 -9.48 4.51 -0.59
CA LEU A 22 -8.81 3.50 0.23
C LEU A 22 -8.83 3.86 1.70
N THR A 23 -8.73 2.84 2.56
CA THR A 23 -8.45 3.09 3.97
C THR A 23 -7.09 3.77 4.13
N THR A 24 -6.91 4.50 5.22
CA THR A 24 -5.64 5.17 5.50
C THR A 24 -4.48 4.18 5.55
N ALA A 25 -4.68 2.97 6.06
CA ALA A 25 -3.64 1.95 6.12
C ALA A 25 -3.22 1.50 4.71
N ASP A 26 -4.19 1.21 3.85
CA ASP A 26 -3.91 0.71 2.50
C ASP A 26 -3.26 1.77 1.63
N ALA A 27 -3.67 3.02 1.80
CA ALA A 27 -3.06 4.14 1.11
C ALA A 27 -1.61 4.40 1.57
N ILE A 28 -1.30 4.23 2.86
CA ILE A 28 0.07 4.30 3.37
C ILE A 28 0.93 3.18 2.76
N ILE A 29 0.41 1.94 2.73
CA ILE A 29 1.12 0.80 2.13
C ILE A 29 1.40 1.08 0.64
N SER A 30 0.39 1.52 -0.10
CA SER A 30 0.49 1.83 -1.53
C SER A 30 1.48 2.96 -1.81
N ALA A 31 1.38 4.08 -1.09
CA ALA A 31 2.32 5.20 -1.21
C ALA A 31 3.76 4.78 -0.89
N THR A 32 3.95 3.91 0.10
CA THR A 32 5.29 3.41 0.48
C THR A 32 5.87 2.53 -0.62
N ALA A 33 5.06 1.64 -1.20
CA ALA A 33 5.47 0.77 -2.30
C ALA A 33 5.85 1.59 -3.54
N GLU A 34 5.02 2.56 -3.93
CA GLU A 34 5.31 3.46 -5.05
C GLU A 34 6.59 4.29 -4.82
N HIS A 35 6.76 4.87 -3.62
CA HIS A 35 7.93 5.67 -3.29
C HIS A 35 9.26 4.90 -3.39
N HIS A 36 9.23 3.61 -3.11
CA HIS A 36 10.40 2.74 -3.13
C HIS A 36 10.51 1.87 -4.38
N ASP A 37 9.63 2.07 -5.37
CA ASP A 37 9.51 1.22 -6.56
C ASP A 37 9.46 -0.28 -6.21
N ALA A 38 8.66 -0.61 -5.20
CA ALA A 38 8.52 -1.95 -4.65
C ALA A 38 7.15 -2.56 -4.95
N ASP A 39 7.07 -3.89 -4.92
CA ASP A 39 5.81 -4.63 -4.98
C ASP A 39 5.27 -4.87 -3.57
N ILE A 40 3.94 -4.94 -3.43
CA ILE A 40 3.29 -5.25 -2.15
C ILE A 40 3.11 -6.77 -2.04
N LEU A 41 3.72 -7.38 -1.03
CA LEU A 41 3.46 -8.77 -0.66
C LEU A 41 2.44 -8.82 0.49
N THR A 42 1.30 -9.47 0.28
CA THR A 42 0.23 -9.50 1.29
C THR A 42 -0.60 -10.78 1.23
N CYS A 43 -1.16 -11.18 2.38
CA CYS A 43 -2.22 -12.19 2.45
C CYS A 43 -3.63 -11.60 2.40
N ASP A 44 -3.75 -10.28 2.38
CA ASP A 44 -5.02 -9.59 2.35
C ASP A 44 -5.60 -9.60 0.94
N ALA A 45 -6.77 -10.22 0.80
CA ALA A 45 -7.43 -10.37 -0.49
C ALA A 45 -7.97 -9.04 -1.03
N ASP A 46 -8.10 -8.01 -0.19
CA ASP A 46 -8.56 -6.69 -0.60
C ASP A 46 -7.59 -6.01 -1.59
N PHE A 47 -6.33 -6.45 -1.61
CA PHE A 47 -5.30 -5.95 -2.54
C PHE A 47 -5.15 -6.76 -3.84
N LYS A 48 -5.85 -7.89 -4.00
CA LYS A 48 -5.59 -8.84 -5.10
C LYS A 48 -5.75 -8.24 -6.51
N ASP A 49 -6.57 -7.20 -6.63
CA ASP A 49 -6.91 -6.56 -7.89
C ASP A 49 -6.04 -5.31 -8.17
N PHE A 50 -5.08 -4.99 -7.29
CA PHE A 50 -4.17 -3.87 -7.46
C PHE A 50 -2.97 -4.27 -8.32
N GLU A 51 -2.48 -3.31 -9.11
CA GLU A 51 -1.23 -3.49 -9.84
C GLU A 51 -0.06 -3.63 -8.85
N ARG A 52 0.94 -4.44 -9.22
CA ARG A 52 2.16 -4.66 -8.41
C ARG A 52 1.91 -5.25 -7.02
N VAL A 53 0.86 -6.07 -6.88
CA VAL A 53 0.60 -6.86 -5.68
C VAL A 53 0.90 -8.33 -5.93
N VAL A 54 1.69 -8.92 -5.03
CA VAL A 54 1.86 -10.36 -4.89
C VAL A 54 0.97 -10.82 -3.75
N HIS A 55 -0.22 -11.33 -4.07
CA HIS A 55 -1.11 -11.93 -3.09
C HIS A 55 -0.68 -13.37 -2.79
N ILE A 56 -0.62 -13.71 -1.51
CA ILE A 56 -0.34 -15.06 -1.02
C ILE A 56 -1.51 -15.56 -0.17
N ASP A 57 -2.13 -16.66 -0.57
CA ASP A 57 -3.21 -17.26 0.20
C ASP A 57 -2.73 -17.60 1.62
N LYS A 58 -3.58 -17.34 2.61
CA LYS A 58 -3.34 -17.82 3.96
C LYS A 58 -3.35 -19.34 3.93
N LYS A 59 -2.28 -19.94 4.43
CA LYS A 59 -2.24 -21.38 4.66
C LYS A 59 -3.12 -21.68 5.88
N ASP A 60 -4.09 -22.57 5.71
CA ASP A 60 -4.91 -23.13 6.81
C ASP A 60 -4.04 -23.80 7.89
#